data_AF-A0ABD4XVP1-F1
#
_entry.id   AF-A0ABD4XVP1-F1
#
_cell.length_a   1.000
_cell.length_b   1.000
_cell.length_c   1.000
_cell.angle_alpha   90.00
_cell.angle_beta   90.00
_cell.angle_gamma   90.00
#
_symmetry.space_group_name_H-M   'P 1'
#
loop_
_entity.id
_entity.type
_entity.pdbx_description
1 polymer ?
#
loop_
_entity_poly.entity_id
_entity_poly.type
_entity_poly.pdbx_seq_one_letter_code
_entity_poly.pdbx_strand_id
1 'polypeptide(L)'
;MKKMKLIALVGALVVSVAAVLGCTGQKTNEVWPEKWDAEATAYFNANVPPLKNLPGKVYHFQVVKYEKGKGEFFANSLYIDGKLVENDLPNASHKVGGVSADQLEGVHIVFTAEEGYKVATKYEFADSIHKAVTNTLPVFFKDYL
;
A
#
# COMPACT_ATOMS: atom_id res chain seq x y z
N MET A 1 -35.32 26.92 -33.63
CA MET A 1 -33.99 26.40 -33.27
C MET A 1 -33.44 27.16 -32.07
N LYS A 2 -33.28 26.48 -30.92
CA LYS A 2 -32.26 26.71 -29.88
C LYS A 2 -32.55 25.70 -28.78
N LYS A 3 -31.81 24.59 -28.78
CA LYS A 3 -31.86 23.59 -27.70
C LYS A 3 -30.90 24.08 -26.61
N MET A 4 -31.45 24.42 -25.45
CA MET A 4 -30.65 24.53 -24.22
C MET A 4 -30.17 23.11 -23.87
N LYS A 5 -28.85 22.94 -23.78
CA LYS A 5 -28.23 21.78 -23.13
C LYS A 5 -27.55 22.28 -21.87
N LEU A 6 -28.17 21.99 -20.74
CA LEU A 6 -27.50 21.81 -19.46
C LEU A 6 -27.88 20.40 -18.99
N ILE A 7 -27.12 19.84 -18.04
CA ILE A 7 -27.13 18.46 -17.50
C ILE A 7 -26.04 17.60 -18.19
N ALA A 8 -25.04 17.05 -17.50
CA ALA A 8 -24.68 17.09 -16.09
C ALA A 8 -23.23 16.59 -15.91
N LEU A 9 -22.59 17.10 -14.85
CA LEU A 9 -21.65 16.40 -13.95
C LEU A 9 -20.95 15.15 -14.52
N VAL A 10 -19.70 15.32 -14.97
CA VAL A 10 -18.71 14.25 -14.88
C VAL A 10 -18.24 14.26 -13.42
N GLY A 11 -18.99 13.54 -12.59
CA GLY A 11 -18.66 13.33 -11.19
C GLY A 11 -17.33 12.61 -11.07
N ALA A 12 -16.34 13.31 -10.53
CA ALA A 12 -15.16 12.68 -9.96
C ALA A 12 -15.64 11.73 -8.86
N LEU A 13 -15.70 10.43 -9.16
CA LEU A 13 -15.86 9.39 -8.16
C LEU A 13 -14.49 9.24 -7.48
N VAL A 14 -14.17 10.19 -6.59
CA VAL A 14 -13.20 9.97 -5.54
C VAL A 14 -13.85 8.95 -4.61
N VAL A 15 -13.64 7.66 -4.88
CA VAL A 15 -14.02 6.61 -3.95
C VAL A 15 -13.09 6.77 -2.75
N SER A 16 -13.58 7.52 -1.78
CA SER A 16 -13.01 7.65 -0.45
C SER A 16 -13.03 6.28 0.20
N VAL A 17 -11.89 5.60 0.18
CA VAL A 17 -11.58 4.40 0.98
C VAL A 17 -11.49 4.76 2.48
N ALA A 18 -12.26 5.74 2.93
CA ALA A 18 -12.21 6.29 4.28
C ALA A 18 -13.31 5.72 5.21
N ALA A 19 -14.08 4.73 4.75
CA ALA A 19 -15.25 4.22 5.50
C ALA A 19 -15.13 2.77 5.99
N VAL A 20 -13.94 2.16 5.92
CA VAL A 20 -13.64 0.93 6.65
C VAL A 20 -12.41 1.23 7.47
N LEU A 21 -12.55 1.34 8.79
CA LEU A 21 -11.53 1.25 9.86
C LEU A 21 -12.00 2.06 11.09
N GLY A 22 -13.27 1.89 11.48
CA GLY A 22 -13.77 2.29 12.78
C GLY A 22 -14.00 1.05 13.64
N CYS A 23 -13.25 0.96 14.74
CA CYS A 23 -13.45 0.12 15.95
C CYS A 23 -12.49 -1.06 16.14
N THR A 24 -11.33 -0.85 16.79
CA THR A 24 -11.03 -1.27 18.19
C THR A 24 -9.52 -1.25 18.53
N GLY A 25 -9.14 -0.40 19.49
CA GLY A 25 -8.31 -0.82 20.62
C GLY A 25 -6.78 -0.96 20.50
N GLN A 26 -6.16 -0.86 19.34
CA GLN A 26 -4.69 -0.80 19.24
C GLN A 26 -4.29 0.51 18.57
N LYS A 27 -3.28 1.21 19.11
CA LYS A 27 -2.57 2.24 18.33
C LYS A 27 -1.92 1.50 17.18
N THR A 28 -2.63 1.34 16.07
CA THR A 28 -2.10 0.73 14.88
C THR A 28 -1.05 1.73 14.38
N ASN A 29 0.22 1.33 14.32
CA ASN A 29 1.23 2.14 13.61
C ASN A 29 0.98 2.14 12.08
N GLU A 30 -0.25 1.85 11.68
CA GLU A 30 -0.72 1.83 10.31
C GLU A 30 -0.91 3.28 9.87
N VAL A 31 -0.26 3.64 8.78
CA VAL A 31 -0.24 4.99 8.23
C VAL A 31 -0.84 4.91 6.85
N TRP A 32 -1.84 5.74 6.58
CA TRP A 32 -2.49 5.80 5.27
C TRP A 32 -1.95 6.98 4.47
N PRO A 33 -1.60 6.80 3.18
CA PRO A 33 -1.12 7.87 2.35
C PRO A 33 -2.26 8.83 1.97
N GLU A 34 -1.96 10.12 1.88
CA GLU A 34 -2.94 11.14 1.46
C GLU A 34 -3.24 11.08 -0.05
N LYS A 35 -2.32 10.53 -0.83
CA LYS A 35 -2.40 10.45 -2.30
C LYS A 35 -1.97 9.07 -2.78
N TRP A 36 -2.67 8.59 -3.81
CA TRP A 36 -2.36 7.35 -4.50
C TRP A 36 -1.68 7.67 -5.84
N ASP A 37 -0.70 6.86 -6.21
CA ASP A 37 0.01 6.96 -7.48
C ASP A 37 -0.76 6.18 -8.54
N ALA A 38 -1.28 6.90 -9.55
CA ALA A 38 -2.12 6.31 -10.59
C ALA A 38 -1.34 5.35 -11.52
N GLU A 39 -0.07 5.67 -11.82
CA GLU A 39 0.76 4.88 -12.74
C GLU A 39 1.21 3.58 -12.07
N ALA A 40 1.69 3.66 -10.84
CA ALA A 40 2.04 2.48 -10.04
C ALA A 40 0.80 1.61 -9.77
N THR A 41 -0.34 2.23 -9.47
CA THR A 41 -1.61 1.51 -9.31
C THR A 41 -2.01 0.75 -10.58
N ALA A 42 -1.93 1.40 -11.74
CA ALA A 42 -2.24 0.76 -13.02
C ALA A 42 -1.27 -0.39 -13.32
N TYR A 43 0.03 -0.20 -13.09
CA TYR A 43 1.03 -1.24 -13.25
C TYR A 43 0.73 -2.46 -12.38
N PHE A 44 0.44 -2.27 -11.09
CA PHE A 44 0.17 -3.37 -10.16
C PHE A 44 -1.04 -4.18 -10.59
N ASN A 45 -2.15 -3.53 -10.94
CA ASN A 45 -3.35 -4.22 -11.41
C ASN A 45 -3.16 -4.96 -12.75
N ALA A 46 -2.22 -4.52 -13.59
CA ALA A 46 -1.92 -5.19 -14.86
C ALA A 46 -0.92 -6.36 -14.72
N ASN A 47 -0.01 -6.32 -13.74
CA ASN A 47 1.16 -7.20 -13.69
C ASN A 47 1.23 -8.09 -12.44
N VAL A 48 0.52 -7.73 -11.37
CA VAL A 48 0.51 -8.47 -10.11
C VAL A 48 -0.81 -9.24 -10.01
N PRO A 49 -0.80 -10.58 -9.86
CA PRO A 49 -2.04 -11.32 -9.70
C PRO A 49 -2.82 -10.83 -8.47
N PRO A 50 -4.16 -10.86 -8.48
CA PRO A 50 -4.95 -10.57 -7.28
C PRO A 50 -4.61 -11.54 -6.15
N LEU A 51 -4.62 -11.06 -4.91
CA LEU A 51 -4.43 -11.92 -3.74
C LEU A 51 -5.68 -12.79 -3.50
N LYS A 52 -5.50 -14.10 -3.27
CA LYS A 52 -6.61 -15.09 -3.27
C LYS A 52 -6.92 -15.71 -1.92
N ASN A 53 -5.93 -15.83 -1.02
CA ASN A 53 -6.06 -16.54 0.25
C ASN A 53 -6.12 -15.60 1.44
N LEU A 54 -7.07 -14.67 1.38
CA LEU A 54 -7.11 -13.53 2.27
C LEU A 54 -7.91 -13.82 3.55
N PRO A 55 -7.30 -13.88 4.77
CA PRO A 55 -8.04 -13.98 6.03
C PRO A 55 -8.90 -12.75 6.39
N GLY A 56 -8.86 -11.67 5.60
CA GLY A 56 -9.55 -10.40 5.81
C GLY A 56 -9.98 -9.73 4.49
N LYS A 57 -10.38 -8.46 4.56
CA LYS A 57 -10.91 -7.70 3.41
C LYS A 57 -9.94 -6.65 2.87
N VAL A 58 -9.20 -6.01 3.77
CA VAL A 58 -8.27 -4.92 3.44
C VAL A 58 -6.86 -5.34 3.80
N TYR A 59 -6.00 -5.37 2.80
CA TYR A 59 -4.58 -5.68 2.94
C TYR A 59 -3.82 -4.41 2.75
N HIS A 60 -2.90 -4.13 3.67
CA HIS A 60 -2.11 -2.93 3.62
C HIS A 60 -0.68 -3.24 3.99
N PHE A 61 0.16 -3.30 2.95
CA PHE A 61 1.61 -3.28 3.11
C PHE A 61 2.08 -1.84 3.15
N GLN A 62 2.91 -1.49 4.13
CA GLN A 62 3.52 -0.17 4.22
C GLN A 62 5.00 -0.27 4.58
N VAL A 63 5.76 0.73 4.15
CA VAL A 63 7.12 0.94 4.61
C VAL A 63 7.23 2.32 5.24
N VAL A 64 7.44 2.37 6.55
CA VAL A 64 7.50 3.64 7.29
C VAL A 64 8.74 3.73 8.17
N LYS A 65 9.23 4.95 8.37
CA LYS A 65 10.37 5.22 9.24
C LYS A 65 9.93 5.16 10.71
N TYR A 66 10.68 4.41 11.52
CA TYR A 66 10.58 4.37 12.98
C TYR A 66 11.83 4.95 13.60
N GLU A 67 11.63 5.78 14.62
CA GLU A 67 12.71 6.28 15.46
C GLU A 67 12.69 5.52 16.78
N LYS A 68 13.78 4.80 17.09
CA LYS A 68 13.95 4.11 18.37
C LYS A 68 15.31 4.45 18.97
N GLY A 69 15.31 5.28 20.02
CA GLY A 69 16.54 5.76 20.65
C GLY A 69 17.33 6.68 19.71
N LYS A 70 18.55 6.28 19.35
CA LYS A 70 19.41 7.02 18.40
C LYS A 70 19.46 6.41 16.99
N GLY A 71 18.67 5.38 16.73
CA GLY A 71 18.66 4.66 15.45
C GLY A 71 17.41 4.94 14.64
N GLU A 72 17.60 5.07 13.33
CA GLU A 72 16.54 5.08 12.32
C GLU A 72 16.35 3.66 11.76
N PHE A 73 15.12 3.18 11.81
CA PHE A 73 14.72 1.89 11.28
C PHE A 73 13.60 2.13 10.28
N PHE A 74 13.53 1.29 9.25
CA PHE A 74 12.38 1.27 8.37
C PHE A 74 11.64 -0.02 8.69
N ALA A 75 10.32 0.03 8.87
CA ALA A 75 9.57 -1.20 9.02
C ALA A 75 8.77 -1.50 7.77
N ASN A 76 8.93 -2.72 7.26
CA ASN A 76 8.01 -3.31 6.31
C ASN A 76 6.90 -3.98 7.14
N SER A 77 5.74 -3.36 7.17
CA SER A 77 4.62 -3.80 7.98
C SER A 77 3.48 -4.29 7.09
N LEU A 78 2.84 -5.39 7.50
CA LEU A 78 1.60 -5.87 6.91
C LEU A 78 0.46 -5.73 7.90
N TYR A 79 -0.59 -5.04 7.47
CA TYR A 79 -1.87 -4.95 8.17
C TYR A 79 -2.95 -5.70 7.39
N ILE A 80 -3.79 -6.45 8.11
CA ILE A 80 -5.00 -7.07 7.59
C ILE A 80 -6.17 -6.57 8.43
N ASP A 81 -7.14 -5.91 7.78
CA ASP A 81 -8.29 -5.25 8.44
C ASP A 81 -7.86 -4.35 9.61
N GLY A 82 -6.76 -3.61 9.40
CA GLY A 82 -6.15 -2.72 10.38
C GLY A 82 -5.38 -3.39 11.51
N LYS A 83 -5.28 -4.72 11.54
CA LYS A 83 -4.49 -5.46 12.53
C LYS A 83 -3.09 -5.72 12.00
N LEU A 84 -2.08 -5.37 12.78
CA LEU A 84 -0.70 -5.71 12.44
C LEU A 84 -0.53 -7.23 12.46
N VAL A 85 -0.12 -7.78 11.32
CA VAL A 85 0.13 -9.22 11.14
C VAL A 85 1.62 -9.51 11.14
N GLU A 86 2.39 -8.67 10.46
CA GLU A 86 3.84 -8.84 10.37
C GLU A 86 4.54 -7.49 10.37
N ASN A 87 5.74 -7.45 10.95
CA ASN A 87 6.54 -6.25 11.05
C ASN A 87 8.02 -6.62 11.01
N ASP A 88 8.63 -6.51 9.84
CA ASP A 88 10.08 -6.59 9.70
C ASP A 88 10.69 -5.21 9.95
N LEU A 89 11.74 -5.11 10.76
CA LEU A 89 12.38 -3.86 11.17
C LEU A 89 13.85 -3.79 10.67
N PRO A 90 14.08 -3.77 9.34
CA PRO A 90 15.42 -3.55 8.82
C PRO A 90 15.97 -2.18 9.22
N ASN A 91 17.27 -2.12 9.49
CA ASN A 91 17.97 -0.84 9.52
C ASN A 91 18.10 -0.28 8.09
N ALA A 92 18.42 1.02 7.96
CA ALA A 92 18.56 1.71 6.68
C ALA A 92 19.52 1.03 5.69
N SER A 93 20.59 0.38 6.20
CA SER A 93 21.60 -0.27 5.36
C SER A 93 21.21 -1.68 4.92
N HIS A 94 20.15 -2.26 5.48
CA HIS A 94 19.68 -3.58 5.11
C HIS A 94 18.92 -3.50 3.79
N LYS A 95 19.36 -4.31 2.82
CA LYS A 95 18.69 -4.48 1.54
C LYS A 95 17.60 -5.54 1.65
N VAL A 96 16.41 -5.19 1.22
CA VAL A 96 15.26 -6.06 1.14
C VAL A 96 14.86 -6.18 -0.33
N GLY A 97 14.90 -7.40 -0.87
CA GLY A 97 14.75 -7.60 -2.31
C GLY A 97 15.78 -6.89 -3.19
N GLY A 98 16.99 -6.66 -2.67
CA GLY A 98 18.08 -5.97 -3.38
C GLY A 98 18.04 -4.44 -3.32
N VAL A 99 17.00 -3.86 -2.71
CA VAL A 99 16.79 -2.43 -2.53
C VAL A 99 16.95 -2.08 -1.04
N SER A 100 17.65 -1.01 -0.70
CA SER A 100 17.80 -0.62 0.72
C SER A 100 16.44 -0.22 1.32
N ALA A 101 16.21 -0.53 2.60
CA ALA A 101 14.90 -0.32 3.23
C ALA A 101 14.44 1.15 3.25
N ASP A 102 15.38 2.10 3.29
CA ASP A 102 15.13 3.54 3.16
C ASP A 102 14.57 3.92 1.78
N GLN A 103 15.02 3.25 0.72
CA GLN A 103 14.54 3.46 -0.65
C GLN A 103 13.12 2.94 -0.87
N LEU A 104 12.51 2.30 0.12
CA LEU A 104 11.10 1.91 0.11
C LEU A 104 10.24 2.78 1.01
N GLU A 105 10.82 3.73 1.77
CA GLU A 105 10.07 4.61 2.67
C GLU A 105 8.90 5.32 1.95
N GLY A 106 7.71 5.24 2.54
CA GLY A 106 6.49 5.84 1.99
C GLY A 106 5.85 5.02 0.88
N VAL A 107 6.34 3.80 0.61
CA VAL A 107 5.60 2.82 -0.20
C VAL A 107 4.44 2.29 0.62
N HIS A 108 3.24 2.39 0.06
CA HIS A 108 2.03 1.75 0.55
C HIS A 108 1.41 0.95 -0.59
N ILE A 109 1.06 -0.30 -0.34
CA ILE A 109 0.29 -1.12 -1.28
C ILE A 109 -0.93 -1.64 -0.54
N VAL A 110 -2.09 -1.22 -1.01
CA VAL A 110 -3.38 -1.67 -0.52
C VAL A 110 -4.02 -2.59 -1.53
N PHE A 111 -4.60 -3.69 -1.08
CA PHE A 111 -5.41 -4.57 -1.92
C PHE A 111 -6.76 -4.85 -1.27
N THR A 112 -7.82 -4.78 -2.09
CA THR A 112 -9.13 -5.34 -1.78
C THR A 112 -9.62 -6.15 -2.97
N ALA A 113 -10.46 -7.17 -2.73
CA ALA A 113 -11.02 -7.98 -3.82
C ALA A 113 -11.97 -7.18 -4.75
N GLU A 114 -12.56 -6.09 -4.25
CA GLU A 114 -13.50 -5.24 -4.99
C GLU A 114 -12.80 -4.18 -5.84
N GLU A 115 -11.73 -3.56 -5.33
CA GLU A 115 -11.05 -2.44 -5.98
C GLU A 115 -9.71 -2.83 -6.64
N GLY A 116 -9.18 -4.02 -6.35
CA GLY A 116 -7.84 -4.41 -6.77
C GLY A 116 -6.75 -3.70 -5.95
N TYR A 117 -5.61 -3.45 -6.58
CA TYR A 117 -4.47 -2.76 -5.95
C TYR A 117 -4.65 -1.24 -5.96
N LYS A 118 -4.18 -0.58 -4.90
CA LYS A 118 -3.89 0.85 -4.83
C LYS A 118 -2.49 1.03 -4.29
N VAL A 119 -1.67 1.80 -5.00
CA VAL A 119 -0.26 1.97 -4.63
C VAL A 119 0.00 3.45 -4.38
N ALA A 120 0.66 3.76 -3.28
CA ALA A 120 1.26 5.06 -3.04
C ALA A 120 2.78 4.86 -2.95
N THR A 121 3.49 5.75 -3.61
CA THR A 121 4.94 5.75 -3.62
C THR A 121 5.41 7.17 -3.95
N LYS A 122 6.58 7.54 -3.42
CA LYS A 122 7.28 8.77 -3.82
C LYS A 122 8.31 8.54 -4.93
N TYR A 123 8.38 7.31 -5.46
CA TYR A 123 9.40 6.85 -6.41
C TYR A 123 8.78 6.49 -7.76
N GLU A 124 9.46 6.85 -8.85
CA GLU A 124 8.97 6.74 -10.24
C GLU A 124 9.08 5.32 -10.86
N PHE A 125 9.45 4.29 -10.09
CA PHE A 125 9.79 2.97 -10.63
C PHE A 125 8.91 1.84 -10.06
N ALA A 126 7.66 1.72 -10.54
CA ALA A 126 6.69 0.73 -10.08
C ALA A 126 7.18 -0.74 -10.17
N ASP A 127 7.90 -1.11 -11.23
CA ASP A 127 8.50 -2.45 -11.40
C ASP A 127 9.54 -2.78 -10.32
N SER A 128 10.38 -1.79 -9.97
CA SER A 128 11.38 -1.94 -8.91
C SER A 128 10.72 -2.12 -7.55
N ILE A 129 9.62 -1.41 -7.29
CA ILE A 129 8.82 -1.56 -6.06
C ILE A 129 8.22 -2.96 -6.01
N HIS A 130 7.59 -3.43 -7.09
CA HIS A 130 7.04 -4.78 -7.13
C HIS A 130 8.12 -5.83 -6.83
N LYS A 131 9.27 -5.78 -7.53
CA LYS A 131 10.39 -6.70 -7.28
C LYS A 131 10.91 -6.64 -5.85
N ALA A 132 11.01 -5.44 -5.27
CA ALA A 132 11.44 -5.29 -3.90
C ALA A 132 10.45 -5.95 -2.94
N VAL A 133 9.15 -5.64 -3.06
CA VAL A 133 8.11 -6.11 -2.13
C VAL A 133 7.83 -7.61 -2.27
N THR A 134 7.99 -8.22 -3.45
CA THR A 134 7.89 -9.68 -3.60
C THR A 134 9.04 -10.43 -2.92
N ASN A 135 10.19 -9.77 -2.73
CA ASN A 135 11.39 -10.35 -2.13
C ASN A 135 11.64 -9.86 -0.69
N THR A 136 10.74 -9.04 -0.13
CA THR A 136 10.81 -8.58 1.25
C THR A 136 10.12 -9.53 2.22
N LEU A 137 10.52 -9.46 3.50
CA LEU A 137 9.66 -9.86 4.61
C LEU A 137 8.85 -8.64 5.07
N PRO A 138 7.54 -8.77 5.36
CA PRO A 138 6.70 -9.94 5.09
C PRO A 138 6.74 -10.36 3.63
N VAL A 139 6.71 -11.68 3.36
CA VAL A 139 6.60 -12.20 1.98
C VAL A 139 5.16 -12.05 1.50
N PHE A 140 4.64 -10.84 1.66
CA PHE A 140 3.26 -10.42 1.53
C PHE A 140 2.64 -10.91 0.22
N PHE A 141 3.36 -10.78 -0.89
CA PHE A 141 2.86 -11.30 -2.15
C PHE A 141 2.96 -12.83 -2.22
N LYS A 142 4.03 -13.45 -1.76
CA LYS A 142 4.21 -14.90 -1.93
C LYS A 142 3.23 -15.72 -1.10
N ASP A 143 2.88 -15.26 0.10
CA ASP A 143 2.02 -16.01 1.01
C ASP A 143 0.53 -15.85 0.69
N TYR A 144 0.15 -14.81 -0.06
CA TYR A 144 -1.25 -14.45 -0.31
C TYR A 144 -1.65 -14.36 -1.81
N LEU A 145 -0.70 -14.41 -2.76
CA LEU A 145 -0.96 -14.68 -4.19
C LEU A 145 -1.51 -16.10 -4.42
#